data_AF-A0A6I4IVZ8-F1
#
_entry.id   AF-A0A6I4IVZ8-F1
#
_cell.length_a   1.000
_cell.length_b   1.000
_cell.length_c   1.000
_cell.angle_alpha   90.00
_cell.angle_beta   90.00
_cell.angle_gamma   90.00
#
_symmetry.space_group_name_H-M   'P 1'
#
loop_
_entity.id
_entity.type
_entity.pdbx_description
1 polymer ?
#
loop_
_entity_poly.entity_id
_entity_poly.type
_entity_poly.pdbx_seq_one_letter_code
_entity_poly.pdbx_strand_id
1 'polypeptide(L)' 'PHLIWVPGGDADVLAAIIADKESPFTAYVTQAGSQAGSQAEWVCSVCEGAVLLANTGLLNGHTITTHWAF' A
#
# COMPACT_ATOMS: atom_id res chain seq x y z
N PRO A 1 -11.86 -8.10 1.02
CA PRO A 1 -11.97 -7.99 2.50
C PRO A 1 -12.71 -6.70 2.85
N HIS A 2 -13.20 -6.52 4.08
CA HIS A 2 -13.80 -5.22 4.47
C HIS A 2 -12.73 -4.14 4.68
N LEU A 3 -11.58 -4.50 5.25
CA LEU A 3 -10.45 -3.61 5.53
C LEU A 3 -9.15 -4.22 4.99
N ILE A 4 -8.32 -3.38 4.40
CA ILE A 4 -6.89 -3.64 4.19
C ILE A 4 -6.12 -2.65 5.05
N TRP A 5 -5.11 -3.15 5.76
CA TRP A 5 -4.21 -2.33 6.54
C TRP A 5 -2.77 -2.70 6.22
N VAL A 6 -1.98 -1.71 5.81
CA VAL A 6 -0.56 -1.87 5.48
C VAL A 6 0.29 -1.21 6.57
N PRO A 7 1.08 -1.98 7.33
CA PRO A 7 1.95 -1.43 8.37
C PRO A 7 3.18 -0.71 7.78
N GLY A 8 3.87 0.05 8.63
CA GLY A 8 5.22 0.52 8.36
C GLY A 8 6.25 -0.59 8.48
N GLY A 9 7.52 -0.24 8.30
CA GLY A 9 8.60 -1.20 8.40
C GLY A 9 9.97 -0.63 8.06
N ASP A 10 10.92 -1.54 7.87
CA ASP A 10 12.28 -1.19 7.47
C ASP A 10 12.33 -0.60 6.06
N ALA A 11 13.11 0.47 5.90
CA ALA A 11 13.22 1.24 4.67
C ALA A 11 13.73 0.41 3.49
N ASP A 12 14.78 -0.38 3.73
CA ASP A 12 15.49 -1.13 2.69
C ASP A 12 14.65 -2.31 2.24
N VAL A 13 13.95 -2.96 3.16
CA VAL A 13 12.98 -4.02 2.84
C VAL A 13 11.83 -3.47 2.02
N LEU A 14 11.27 -2.32 2.40
CA LEU A 14 10.19 -1.69 1.64
C LEU A 14 10.64 -1.27 0.23
N ALA A 15 11.84 -0.70 0.11
CA ALA A 15 12.41 -0.33 -1.18
C ALA A 15 12.57 -1.57 -2.09
N ALA A 16 13.02 -2.70 -1.54
CA ALA A 16 13.11 -3.96 -2.28
C ALA A 16 11.73 -4.46 -2.74
N ILE A 17 10.71 -4.39 -1.87
CA ILE A 17 9.32 -4.77 -2.20
C ILE A 17 8.75 -3.90 -3.33
N ILE A 18 9.03 -2.59 -3.32
CA ILE A 18 8.53 -1.64 -4.32
C ILE A 18 9.26 -1.81 -5.66
N ALA A 19 10.57 -2.08 -5.62
CA ALA A 19 11.37 -2.27 -6.83
C ALA A 19 11.04 -3.58 -7.57
N ASP A 20 10.54 -4.59 -6.85
CA ASP A 20 10.07 -5.84 -7.43
C ASP A 20 8.70 -5.68 -8.11
N LYS A 21 8.69 -5.74 -9.44
CA LYS A 21 7.48 -5.66 -10.26
C LYS A 21 6.53 -6.85 -10.06
N GLU A 22 7.05 -7.99 -9.62
CA GLU A 22 6.29 -9.20 -9.34
C GLU A 22 6.02 -9.37 -7.84
N SER A 23 6.19 -8.29 -7.06
CA SER A 23 5.99 -8.31 -5.61
C SER A 23 4.61 -8.85 -5.25
N PRO A 24 4.52 -9.97 -4.52
CA PRO A 24 3.24 -10.56 -4.15
C PRO A 24 2.45 -9.64 -3.20
N PHE A 25 3.15 -8.78 -2.45
CA PHE A 25 2.52 -7.79 -1.57
C PHE A 25 1.84 -6.69 -2.37
N THR A 26 2.53 -6.11 -3.34
CA THR A 26 1.98 -5.09 -4.25
C THR A 26 0.79 -5.66 -5.03
N ALA A 27 0.93 -6.89 -5.55
CA ALA A 27 -0.14 -7.58 -6.27
C ALA A 27 -1.38 -7.80 -5.40
N TYR A 28 -1.20 -8.33 -4.19
CA TYR A 28 -2.31 -8.59 -3.27
C TYR A 28 -3.04 -7.31 -2.86
N VAL A 29 -2.30 -6.27 -2.46
CA VAL A 29 -2.88 -4.97 -2.06
C VAL A 29 -3.67 -4.35 -3.22
N THR A 30 -3.11 -4.36 -4.42
CA THR A 30 -3.77 -3.83 -5.63
C THR A 30 -5.06 -4.60 -5.92
N GLN A 31 -5.01 -5.93 -5.89
CA GLN A 31 -6.18 -6.77 -6.11
C GLN A 31 -7.25 -6.54 -5.04
N ALA A 32 -6.85 -6.57 -3.76
CA ALA A 32 -7.80 -6.52 -2.67
C ALA A 32 -8.46 -5.13 -2.54
N GLY A 33 -7.72 -4.05 -2.84
CA GLY A 33 -8.18 -2.66 -2.71
C GLY A 33 -8.84 -2.08 -3.96
N SER A 34 -8.56 -2.60 -5.15
CA SER A 34 -9.15 -2.07 -6.39
C SER A 34 -10.57 -2.57 -6.63
N GLN A 35 -11.31 -1.79 -7.43
CA GLN A 35 -12.64 -2.13 -7.95
C GLN A 35 -12.63 -3.42 -8.80
N ALA A 36 -11.49 -3.75 -9.43
CA ALA A 36 -11.35 -4.93 -10.27
C ALA A 36 -11.19 -6.24 -9.45
N GLY A 37 -10.91 -6.14 -8.15
CA GLY A 37 -10.86 -7.29 -7.26
C GLY A 37 -11.97 -7.25 -6.22
N SER A 38 -11.61 -7.36 -4.94
CA SER A 38 -12.60 -7.49 -3.86
C SER A 38 -13.11 -6.16 -3.29
N GLN A 39 -12.61 -5.03 -3.82
CA GLN A 39 -12.95 -3.67 -3.41
C GLN A 39 -13.10 -3.51 -1.90
N ALA A 40 -11.96 -3.47 -1.19
CA ALA A 40 -11.99 -3.19 0.23
C ALA A 40 -12.75 -1.88 0.54
N GLU A 41 -13.63 -1.93 1.54
CA GLU A 41 -14.37 -0.75 2.01
C GLU A 41 -13.41 0.29 2.58
N TRP A 42 -12.37 -0.20 3.28
CA TRP A 42 -11.35 0.63 3.89
C TRP A 42 -9.95 0.20 3.45
N VAL A 43 -9.17 1.15 2.97
CA VAL A 43 -7.74 1.00 2.67
C VAL A 43 -6.96 1.93 3.59
N CYS A 44 -6.20 1.35 4.52
CA CYS A 44 -5.51 2.08 5.57
C CYS A 44 -4.02 1.76 5.57
N SER A 45 -3.21 2.70 6.03
CA SER A 45 -1.79 2.49 6.28
C SER A 45 -1.33 3.24 7.51
N VAL A 46 -0.18 2.82 8.03
CA VAL A 46 0.56 3.53 9.07
C VAL A 46 2.00 3.66 8.61
N CYS A 47 2.66 4.79 8.91
CA CYS A 47 4.08 5.00 8.62
C CYS A 47 4.37 4.82 7.11
N GLU A 48 5.46 4.15 6.75
CA GLU A 48 5.91 3.89 5.39
C GLU A 48 4.99 2.94 4.60
N GLY A 49 4.02 2.28 5.26
CA GLY A 49 3.00 1.51 4.58
C GLY A 49 2.20 2.36 3.58
N ALA A 50 2.13 3.67 3.81
CA ALA A 50 1.56 4.63 2.87
C ALA A 50 2.31 4.67 1.53
N VAL A 51 3.63 4.43 1.52
CA VAL A 51 4.45 4.40 0.30
C VAL A 51 4.16 3.15 -0.52
N LEU A 52 4.01 1.97 0.13
CA LEU A 52 3.59 0.76 -0.57
C LEU A 52 2.19 0.93 -1.20
N LEU A 53 1.26 1.54 -0.46
CA LEU A 53 -0.07 1.85 -1.00
C LEU A 53 0.01 2.85 -2.16
N ALA A 54 0.83 3.90 -2.06
CA ALA A 54 1.01 4.87 -3.13
C ALA A 54 1.53 4.21 -4.42
N ASN A 55 2.44 3.24 -4.30
CA ASN A 55 2.96 2.46 -5.43
C ASN A 55 1.87 1.69 -6.19
N THR A 56 0.75 1.36 -5.55
CA THR A 56 -0.40 0.68 -6.21
C THR A 56 -1.34 1.65 -6.93
N GLY A 57 -1.20 2.96 -6.71
CA GLY A 57 -2.12 3.98 -7.21
C GLY A 57 -3.44 4.08 -6.44
N LEU A 58 -3.68 3.25 -5.41
CA LEU A 58 -4.90 3.28 -4.60
C LEU A 58 -5.09 4.58 -3.79
N LEU A 59 -4.02 5.37 -3.63
CA LEU A 59 -4.07 6.66 -2.93
C LEU A 59 -4.24 7.87 -3.87
N ASN A 60 -4.37 7.65 -5.19
CA ASN A 60 -4.50 8.74 -6.16
C ASN A 60 -5.75 9.60 -5.88
N GLY A 61 -5.55 10.91 -5.70
CA GLY A 61 -6.63 11.86 -5.42
C GLY A 61 -7.05 11.95 -3.95
N HIS A 62 -6.37 11.25 -3.05
CA HIS A 62 -6.65 11.29 -1.60
C HIS A 62 -5.61 12.14 -0.85
N THR A 63 -6.05 12.77 0.25
CA THR A 63 -5.13 13.36 1.23
C THR A 63 -4.53 12.26 2.09
N ILE A 64 -3.20 12.22 2.20
CA ILE A 64 -2.47 11.16 2.90
C ILE A 64 -1.43 11.73 3.87
N THR A 65 -0.97 10.88 4.79
CA THR A 65 0.19 11.12 5.65
C THR A 65 1.07 9.87 5.69
N THR A 66 2.34 10.04 6.02
CA THR A 66 3.33 8.95 6.20
C THR A 66 4.19 9.24 7.44
N HIS A 67 5.21 8.41 7.68
CA HIS A 67 6.22 8.69 8.70
C HIS A 67 6.93 10.02 8.41
N TRP A 68 7.23 10.81 9.43
CA TRP A 68 7.80 12.15 9.26
C TRP A 68 9.21 12.17 8.64
N ALA A 69 9.93 11.05 8.71
CA ALA A 69 11.30 10.94 8.20
C ALA A 69 11.41 10.33 6.79
N PHE A 70 10.29 10.06 6.13
CA PHE A 70 10.20 9.48 4.78
C PHE A 70 9.50 10.45 3.83
#